data_AF-A0A2V1AVF7-F1
#
_entry.id   AF-A0A2V1AVF7-F1
#
_cell.length_a   1.000
_cell.length_b   1.000
_cell.length_c   1.000
_cell.angle_alpha   90.00
_cell.angle_beta   90.00
_cell.angle_gamma   90.00
#
_symmetry.space_group_name_H-M   'P 1'
#
loop_
_entity.id
_entity.type
_entity.pdbx_description
1 polymer ?
#
loop_
_entity_poly.entity_id
_entity_poly.type
_entity_poly.pdbx_seq_one_letter_code
_entity_poly.pdbx_strand_id
1 'polypeptide(L)'
;MSEFKSFKKADLSKVARKVGITVRSKDTKQSLLEKIESFIDEQPERAKELIESAGVEDEVATLIEDDDDEEEDEEVSVAVEVQEDEDEDKDYNAPAPISFREWVVDPAIDVFENARAKVLDFTDSIGLTTLDVNDDLREYLSRVVALNYLELIAEASFFLYTNVPVVSVKSNPSIHQVFRDNIPILDSCSLPSPDVSALFEFSVLSTFGNWVIYAVVVPLIISFYVNFSRRVVVISDEDDEEEDISFVVRLYRYDPFIFALSKVLVYYFILKNGALSSLESYSNFFHFLKNHAAIQLGLYHHFITGLGNFPIVIGLANVAIGLYSQFEDF
;
A
#
# COMPACT_ATOMS: atom_id res chain seq x y z
N MET A 1 -18.18 -21.53 20.70
CA MET A 1 -17.53 -22.73 21.28
C MET A 1 -16.70 -23.56 20.27
N SER A 2 -17.06 -23.69 18.97
CA SER A 2 -16.37 -24.64 18.07
C SER A 2 -15.35 -24.03 17.08
N GLU A 3 -15.53 -22.80 16.59
CA GLU A 3 -14.70 -22.29 15.47
C GLU A 3 -13.27 -21.93 15.87
N PHE A 4 -13.06 -21.25 17.00
CA PHE A 4 -11.73 -20.73 17.35
C PHE A 4 -10.76 -21.75 17.95
N LYS A 5 -11.23 -22.96 18.29
CA LYS A 5 -10.43 -23.97 19.01
C LYS A 5 -9.34 -24.61 18.13
N SER A 6 -9.58 -24.68 16.83
CA SER A 6 -8.65 -25.20 15.81
C SER A 6 -7.47 -24.26 15.55
N PHE A 7 -7.63 -22.95 15.76
CA PHE A 7 -6.61 -21.94 15.44
C PHE A 7 -5.33 -22.07 16.27
N LYS A 8 -4.19 -21.75 15.66
CA LYS A 8 -2.90 -21.71 16.36
C LYS A 8 -2.86 -20.46 17.26
N LYS A 9 -2.02 -20.50 18.30
CA LYS A 9 -1.84 -19.38 19.24
C LYS A 9 -1.48 -18.07 18.53
N ALA A 10 -0.71 -18.16 17.44
CA ALA A 10 -0.32 -17.02 16.62
C ALA A 10 -1.54 -16.35 15.97
N ASP A 11 -2.47 -17.13 15.43
CA ASP A 11 -3.64 -16.62 14.73
C ASP A 11 -4.64 -16.00 15.70
N LEU A 12 -4.86 -16.64 16.85
CA LEU A 12 -5.65 -16.07 17.95
C LEU A 12 -5.07 -14.75 18.46
N SER A 13 -3.75 -14.60 18.48
CA SER A 13 -3.11 -13.35 18.88
C SER A 13 -3.28 -12.23 17.85
N LYS A 14 -3.35 -12.58 16.55
CA LYS A 14 -3.62 -11.62 15.46
C LYS A 14 -5.08 -11.15 15.50
N VAL A 15 -6.02 -12.10 15.66
CA VAL A 15 -7.45 -11.81 15.81
C VAL A 15 -7.69 -10.91 17.03
N ALA A 16 -7.15 -11.28 18.19
CA ALA A 16 -7.28 -10.47 19.41
C ALA A 16 -6.75 -9.04 19.25
N ARG A 17 -5.60 -8.83 18.57
CA ARG A 17 -5.08 -7.48 18.30
C ARG A 17 -5.95 -6.68 17.34
N LYS A 18 -6.49 -7.31 16.29
CA LYS A 18 -7.38 -6.66 15.31
C LYS A 18 -8.71 -6.23 15.94
N VAL A 19 -9.20 -7.03 16.89
CA VAL A 19 -10.43 -6.76 17.65
C VAL A 19 -10.19 -5.77 18.80
N GLY A 20 -8.96 -5.30 19.00
CA GLY A 20 -8.61 -4.30 20.03
C GLY A 20 -8.40 -4.89 21.43
N ILE A 21 -8.31 -6.22 21.55
CA ILE A 21 -8.03 -6.93 22.79
C ILE A 21 -6.52 -6.88 23.07
N THR A 22 -6.15 -6.52 24.30
CA THR A 22 -4.73 -6.41 24.68
C THR A 22 -4.10 -7.79 24.85
N VAL A 23 -3.18 -8.14 23.94
CA VAL A 23 -2.44 -9.41 23.99
C VAL A 23 -1.10 -9.24 24.71
N ARG A 24 -0.84 -10.06 25.74
CA ARG A 24 0.46 -10.15 26.42
C ARG A 24 1.19 -11.43 26.02
N SER A 25 2.52 -11.41 26.02
CA SER A 25 3.35 -12.59 25.67
C SER A 25 3.10 -13.80 26.59
N LYS A 26 2.64 -13.55 27.82
CA LYS A 26 2.27 -14.58 28.80
C LYS A 26 0.87 -15.17 28.61
N ASP A 27 0.05 -14.60 27.72
CA ASP A 27 -1.29 -15.13 27.46
C ASP A 27 -1.17 -16.53 26.82
N THR A 28 -1.88 -17.50 27.38
CA THR A 28 -1.97 -18.87 26.87
C THR A 28 -3.07 -18.97 25.81
N LYS A 29 -3.05 -20.03 24.99
CA LYS A 29 -4.08 -20.28 23.98
C LYS A 29 -5.51 -20.26 24.58
N GLN A 30 -5.69 -20.88 25.74
CA GLN A 30 -6.96 -20.87 26.48
C GLN A 30 -7.37 -19.47 26.93
N SER A 31 -6.44 -18.69 27.49
CA SER A 31 -6.77 -17.31 27.92
C SER A 31 -7.09 -16.35 26.76
N LEU A 32 -6.57 -16.61 25.56
CA LEU A 32 -6.92 -15.83 24.37
C LEU A 32 -8.30 -16.21 23.85
N LEU A 33 -8.65 -17.50 23.88
CA LEU A 33 -9.99 -17.98 23.52
C LEU A 33 -11.04 -17.39 24.45
N GLU A 34 -10.84 -17.44 25.77
CA GLU A 34 -11.78 -16.88 26.74
C GLU A 34 -11.97 -15.37 26.56
N LYS A 35 -10.90 -14.62 26.26
CA LYS A 35 -11.00 -13.17 25.99
C LYS A 35 -11.76 -12.88 24.70
N ILE A 36 -11.53 -13.66 23.65
CA ILE A 36 -12.23 -13.50 22.36
C ILE A 36 -13.71 -13.88 22.53
N GLU A 37 -14.02 -14.98 23.21
CA GLU A 37 -15.39 -15.39 23.51
C GLU A 37 -16.12 -14.36 24.36
N SER A 38 -15.50 -13.83 25.42
CA SER A 38 -16.09 -12.75 26.22
C SER A 38 -16.38 -11.49 25.41
N PHE A 39 -15.55 -11.19 24.41
CA PHE A 39 -15.75 -10.04 23.54
C PHE A 39 -16.89 -10.26 22.53
N ILE A 40 -17.02 -11.48 22.00
CA ILE A 40 -18.11 -11.88 21.11
C ILE A 40 -19.44 -11.83 21.87
N ASP A 41 -19.47 -12.31 23.12
CA ASP A 41 -20.67 -12.30 23.96
C ASP A 41 -21.07 -10.87 24.38
N GLU A 42 -20.10 -9.98 24.64
CA GLU A 42 -20.37 -8.59 25.05
C GLU A 42 -20.73 -7.66 23.87
N GLN A 43 -20.22 -7.91 22.66
CA GLN A 43 -20.45 -7.08 21.47
C GLN A 43 -20.61 -7.92 20.18
N PRO A 44 -21.74 -8.63 19.99
CA PRO A 44 -21.94 -9.55 18.86
C PRO A 44 -21.94 -8.85 17.50
N GLU A 45 -22.52 -7.64 17.41
CA GLU A 45 -22.58 -6.89 16.14
C GLU A 45 -21.20 -6.39 15.66
N ARG A 46 -20.35 -5.94 16.59
CA ARG A 46 -18.97 -5.50 16.27
C ARG A 46 -18.04 -6.66 15.99
N ALA A 47 -18.24 -7.79 16.67
CA ALA A 47 -17.47 -8.99 16.41
C ALA A 47 -17.77 -9.53 15.01
N LYS A 48 -19.04 -9.57 14.60
CA LYS A 48 -19.45 -10.02 13.26
C LYS A 48 -18.90 -9.12 12.15
N GLU A 49 -19.05 -7.80 12.29
CA GLU A 49 -18.52 -6.82 11.32
C GLU A 49 -16.98 -6.88 11.19
N LEU A 50 -16.27 -7.16 12.28
CA LEU A 50 -14.81 -7.27 12.27
C LEU A 50 -14.30 -8.63 11.76
N ILE A 51 -15.06 -9.71 11.95
CA ILE A 51 -14.76 -11.05 11.41
C ILE A 51 -15.03 -11.08 9.89
N GLU A 52 -16.12 -10.48 9.42
CA GLU A 52 -16.37 -10.25 7.98
C GLU A 52 -15.27 -9.37 7.35
N SER A 53 -14.84 -8.31 8.04
CA SER A 53 -13.72 -7.48 7.57
C SER A 53 -12.35 -8.20 7.59
N ALA A 54 -12.26 -9.33 8.28
CA ALA A 54 -11.04 -10.11 8.41
C ALA A 54 -10.91 -11.23 7.37
N GLY A 55 -11.94 -11.48 6.55
CA GLY A 55 -11.88 -12.45 5.44
C GLY A 55 -11.53 -13.87 5.89
N VAL A 56 -12.08 -14.34 7.02
CA VAL A 56 -11.78 -15.69 7.58
C VAL A 56 -12.83 -16.74 7.19
N GLU A 57 -13.90 -16.35 6.52
CA GLU A 57 -14.81 -17.29 5.86
C GLU A 57 -14.51 -17.23 4.36
N ASP A 58 -13.59 -18.11 3.92
CA ASP A 58 -13.71 -18.93 2.69
C ASP A 58 -12.35 -19.49 2.16
N GLU A 59 -11.44 -19.98 3.02
CA GLU A 59 -10.23 -20.71 2.59
C GLU A 59 -9.86 -21.86 3.55
N VAL A 60 -10.77 -22.78 3.91
CA VAL A 60 -10.33 -24.12 4.40
C VAL A 60 -11.36 -25.21 4.06
N ALA A 61 -11.61 -25.41 2.77
CA ALA A 61 -12.21 -26.65 2.30
C ALA A 61 -11.70 -26.98 0.89
N THR A 62 -10.46 -27.49 0.80
CA THR A 62 -10.04 -28.57 -0.12
C THR A 62 -8.53 -28.74 -0.06
N LEU A 63 -8.09 -30.00 -0.22
CA LEU A 63 -6.73 -30.56 -0.22
C LEU A 63 -6.40 -31.43 1.00
N ILE A 64 -7.17 -32.52 1.15
CA ILE A 64 -6.67 -33.83 1.61
C ILE A 64 -7.12 -34.87 0.58
N GLU A 65 -6.23 -35.85 0.32
CA GLU A 65 -6.28 -37.03 -0.58
C GLU A 65 -5.74 -36.78 -2.01
N ASP A 66 -4.78 -37.51 -2.58
CA ASP A 66 -3.92 -38.64 -2.16
C ASP A 66 -2.74 -38.69 -3.17
N ASP A 67 -1.53 -38.99 -2.73
CA ASP A 67 -0.70 -39.98 -3.43
C ASP A 67 0.33 -40.57 -2.45
N ASP A 68 0.24 -41.89 -2.38
CA ASP A 68 1.06 -42.83 -1.62
C ASP A 68 2.55 -42.71 -1.94
N ASP A 69 3.38 -42.92 -0.92
CA ASP A 69 4.45 -43.91 -1.00
C ASP A 69 4.94 -44.21 0.43
N GLU A 70 4.40 -45.31 0.96
CA GLU A 70 4.99 -46.11 2.02
C GLU A 70 6.37 -46.61 1.55
N GLU A 71 7.40 -46.49 2.38
CA GLU A 71 8.32 -47.61 2.61
C GLU A 71 9.08 -47.42 3.93
N GLU A 72 8.83 -48.39 4.82
CA GLU A 72 9.58 -48.71 6.03
C GLU A 72 10.98 -49.28 5.70
N ASP A 73 11.78 -49.44 6.77
CA ASP A 73 12.93 -50.35 6.97
C ASP A 73 14.24 -49.62 7.27
N GLU A 74 14.65 -49.56 8.54
CA GLU A 74 15.30 -50.61 9.35
C GLU A 74 16.83 -50.66 9.18
N GLU A 75 17.47 -50.77 10.34
CA GLU A 75 18.90 -50.76 10.59
C GLU A 75 19.65 -51.92 9.91
N VAL A 76 20.84 -51.67 9.37
CA VAL A 76 21.88 -52.72 9.27
C VAL A 76 23.24 -52.16 9.68
N SER A 77 23.66 -52.57 10.88
CA SER A 77 25.03 -52.60 11.35
C SER A 77 25.89 -53.58 10.55
N VAL A 78 27.08 -53.16 10.11
CA VAL A 78 28.16 -54.10 9.79
C VAL A 78 29.46 -53.63 10.43
N ALA A 79 29.89 -54.41 11.41
CA ALA A 79 31.20 -54.39 12.03
C ALA A 79 32.28 -54.82 11.02
N VAL A 80 33.45 -54.17 11.10
CA VAL A 80 34.70 -54.77 10.63
C VAL A 80 35.70 -54.65 11.77
N GLU A 81 35.89 -55.75 12.47
CA GLU A 81 37.06 -56.03 13.31
C GLU A 81 38.31 -56.09 12.43
N VAL A 82 39.39 -55.43 12.87
CA VAL A 82 40.76 -55.88 12.62
C VAL A 82 41.49 -55.81 13.95
N GLN A 83 41.71 -56.97 14.55
CA GLN A 83 42.70 -57.23 15.60
C GLN A 83 43.96 -57.82 14.95
N GLU A 84 45.11 -57.45 15.52
CA GLU A 84 46.38 -58.18 15.70
C GLU A 84 47.48 -57.10 15.82
N ASP A 85 47.92 -56.68 17.01
CA ASP A 85 48.70 -57.35 18.09
C ASP A 85 50.22 -57.11 17.98
N GLU A 86 50.84 -56.95 19.16
CA GLU A 86 52.28 -56.91 19.51
C GLU A 86 53.03 -55.59 19.21
N ASP A 87 53.81 -54.96 20.09
CA ASP A 87 54.28 -55.28 21.44
C ASP A 87 54.95 -54.03 22.07
N GLU A 88 54.99 -54.00 23.40
CA GLU A 88 56.00 -53.36 24.29
C GLU A 88 56.05 -51.82 24.53
N ASP A 89 55.94 -51.52 25.83
CA ASP A 89 56.57 -50.46 26.64
C ASP A 89 55.96 -49.04 26.83
N LYS A 90 55.58 -48.88 28.11
CA LYS A 90 55.26 -47.73 28.98
C LYS A 90 55.80 -46.33 28.66
N ASP A 91 54.96 -45.37 29.07
CA ASP A 91 55.22 -43.99 29.51
C ASP A 91 55.46 -42.89 28.46
N TYR A 92 54.40 -42.50 27.73
CA TYR A 92 54.06 -41.08 27.52
C TYR A 92 52.66 -40.86 26.89
N ASN A 93 51.67 -40.39 27.65
CA ASN A 93 50.46 -39.76 27.07
C ASN A 93 50.81 -38.29 26.78
N ALA A 94 51.39 -38.01 25.60
CA ALA A 94 51.42 -36.63 25.11
C ALA A 94 49.97 -36.21 24.82
N PRO A 95 49.47 -35.07 25.33
CA PRO A 95 48.28 -34.48 24.74
C PRO A 95 48.53 -34.30 23.23
N ALA A 96 47.56 -34.67 22.40
CA ALA A 96 47.66 -34.50 20.94
C ALA A 96 48.18 -33.08 20.63
N PRO A 97 49.14 -32.92 19.72
CA PRO A 97 49.72 -31.62 19.43
C PRO A 97 48.57 -30.68 19.06
N ILE A 98 48.41 -29.58 19.81
CA ILE A 98 47.36 -28.59 19.59
C ILE A 98 47.44 -28.19 18.11
N SER A 99 46.51 -28.70 17.31
CA SER A 99 46.52 -28.46 15.89
C SER A 99 46.05 -27.02 15.71
N PHE A 100 46.96 -26.13 15.29
CA PHE A 100 46.63 -24.73 14.96
C PHE A 100 45.52 -24.65 13.90
N ARG A 101 45.30 -25.75 13.17
CA ARG A 101 44.22 -25.92 12.21
C ARG A 101 42.86 -26.00 12.90
N GLU A 102 42.65 -26.90 13.87
CA GLU A 102 41.36 -26.98 14.56
C GLU A 102 41.05 -25.75 15.42
N TRP A 103 42.07 -25.09 15.98
CA TRP A 103 41.82 -23.95 16.88
C TRP A 103 41.62 -22.61 16.16
N VAL A 104 42.19 -22.44 14.96
CA VAL A 104 42.12 -21.15 14.23
C VAL A 104 41.36 -21.27 12.92
N VAL A 105 41.54 -22.38 12.20
CA VAL A 105 40.96 -22.54 10.86
C VAL A 105 39.49 -22.95 10.97
N ASP A 106 39.14 -23.88 11.86
CA ASP A 106 37.74 -24.33 11.98
C ASP A 106 36.80 -23.23 12.50
N PRO A 107 37.16 -22.42 13.53
CA PRO A 107 36.33 -21.28 13.93
C PRO A 107 36.26 -20.18 12.85
N ALA A 108 37.32 -20.02 12.05
CA ALA A 108 37.31 -19.06 10.95
C ALA A 108 36.42 -19.55 9.78
N ILE A 109 36.40 -20.86 9.51
CA ILE A 109 35.49 -21.49 8.56
C ILE A 109 34.05 -21.37 9.07
N ASP A 110 33.78 -21.67 10.34
CA ASP A 110 32.44 -21.53 10.93
C ASP A 110 31.94 -20.08 10.90
N VAL A 111 32.80 -19.09 11.18
CA VAL A 111 32.44 -17.67 11.07
C VAL A 111 32.16 -17.28 9.62
N PHE A 112 32.94 -17.81 8.67
CA PHE A 112 32.74 -17.57 7.25
C PHE A 112 31.46 -18.21 6.72
N GLU A 113 31.17 -19.46 7.11
CA GLU A 113 29.95 -20.17 6.75
C GLU A 113 28.72 -19.51 7.35
N ASN A 114 28.78 -19.09 8.62
CA ASN A 114 27.70 -18.31 9.25
C ASN A 114 27.51 -16.93 8.61
N ALA A 115 28.59 -16.26 8.19
CA ALA A 115 28.48 -14.99 7.46
C ALA A 115 27.89 -15.19 6.07
N ARG A 116 28.30 -16.25 5.35
CA ARG A 116 27.75 -16.62 4.05
C ARG A 116 26.27 -17.01 4.14
N ALA A 117 25.90 -17.82 5.13
CA ALA A 117 24.51 -18.19 5.41
C ALA A 117 23.65 -16.94 5.69
N LYS A 118 24.12 -16.02 6.53
CA LYS A 118 23.42 -14.74 6.77
C LYS A 118 23.26 -13.87 5.52
N VAL A 119 24.24 -13.87 4.62
CA VAL A 119 24.14 -13.13 3.35
C VAL A 119 23.14 -13.81 2.42
N LEU A 120 23.09 -15.14 2.38
CA LEU A 120 22.08 -15.88 1.60
C LEU A 120 20.69 -15.67 2.18
N ASP A 121 20.49 -15.81 3.49
CA ASP A 121 19.22 -15.54 4.17
C ASP A 121 18.76 -14.10 3.94
N PHE A 122 19.69 -13.13 3.97
CA PHE A 122 19.38 -11.74 3.66
C PHE A 122 18.97 -11.56 2.20
N THR A 123 19.67 -12.21 1.27
CA THR A 123 19.35 -12.16 -0.16
C THR A 123 18.00 -12.81 -0.45
N ASP A 124 17.70 -13.95 0.17
CA ASP A 124 16.42 -14.64 0.04
C ASP A 124 15.29 -13.83 0.70
N SER A 125 15.54 -13.21 1.86
CA SER A 125 14.56 -12.33 2.50
C SER A 125 14.24 -11.10 1.67
N ILE A 126 15.25 -10.50 1.02
CA ILE A 126 15.03 -9.40 0.08
C ILE A 126 14.30 -9.92 -1.15
N GLY A 127 14.69 -11.07 -1.70
CA GLY A 127 14.05 -11.69 -2.87
C GLY A 127 12.56 -11.92 -2.65
N LEU A 128 12.20 -12.60 -1.56
CA LEU A 128 10.81 -12.83 -1.16
C LEU A 128 10.07 -11.52 -0.89
N THR A 129 10.66 -10.60 -0.12
CA THR A 129 10.03 -9.28 0.13
C THR A 129 9.82 -8.49 -1.16
N THR A 130 10.74 -8.57 -2.12
CA THR A 130 10.59 -7.87 -3.41
C THR A 130 9.53 -8.51 -4.29
N LEU A 131 9.37 -9.83 -4.24
CA LEU A 131 8.31 -10.54 -4.97
C LEU A 131 6.94 -10.22 -4.38
N ASP A 132 6.79 -10.35 -3.06
CA ASP A 132 5.54 -10.04 -2.35
C ASP A 132 5.13 -8.58 -2.57
N VAL A 133 6.07 -7.64 -2.42
CA VAL A 133 5.81 -6.21 -2.68
C VAL A 133 5.46 -5.97 -4.15
N ASN A 134 6.05 -6.70 -5.10
CA ASN A 134 5.73 -6.57 -6.52
C ASN A 134 4.34 -7.13 -6.84
N ASP A 135 3.94 -8.24 -6.23
CA ASP A 135 2.61 -8.82 -6.40
C ASP A 135 1.53 -7.94 -5.77
N ASP A 136 1.76 -7.43 -4.56
CA ASP A 136 0.91 -6.42 -3.92
C ASP A 136 0.78 -5.17 -4.78
N LEU A 137 1.91 -4.65 -5.29
CA LEU A 137 1.93 -3.44 -6.10
C LEU A 137 1.23 -3.66 -7.45
N ARG A 138 1.34 -4.85 -8.04
CA ARG A 138 0.58 -5.24 -9.23
C ARG A 138 -0.93 -5.27 -8.94
N GLU A 139 -1.33 -5.85 -7.81
CA GLU A 139 -2.74 -5.91 -7.42
C GLU A 139 -3.30 -4.51 -7.09
N TYR A 140 -2.51 -3.64 -6.46
CA TYR A 140 -2.92 -2.26 -6.25
C TYR A 140 -3.00 -1.49 -7.56
N LEU A 141 -2.03 -1.61 -8.46
CA LEU A 141 -2.03 -0.92 -9.76
C LEU A 141 -3.12 -1.42 -10.71
N SER A 142 -3.63 -2.65 -10.55
CA SER A 142 -4.76 -3.14 -11.35
C SER A 142 -6.08 -2.51 -10.92
N ARG A 143 -6.18 -1.97 -9.70
CA ARG A 143 -7.39 -1.32 -9.20
C ARG A 143 -7.53 0.09 -9.80
N VAL A 144 -8.67 0.34 -10.46
CA VAL A 144 -9.05 1.65 -11.03
C VAL A 144 -8.94 2.78 -10.00
N VAL A 145 -9.29 2.51 -8.74
CA VAL A 145 -9.19 3.47 -7.64
C VAL A 145 -7.74 3.93 -7.43
N ALA A 146 -6.78 3.00 -7.40
CA ALA A 146 -5.38 3.32 -7.17
C ALA A 146 -4.80 4.12 -8.35
N LEU A 147 -5.18 3.76 -9.58
CA LEU A 147 -4.77 4.50 -10.78
C LEU A 147 -5.29 5.95 -10.77
N ASN A 148 -6.54 6.17 -10.35
CA ASN A 148 -7.09 7.52 -10.17
C ASN A 148 -6.31 8.32 -9.10
N TYR A 149 -5.93 7.69 -8.00
CA TYR A 149 -5.09 8.35 -6.98
C TYR A 149 -3.68 8.66 -7.50
N LEU A 150 -3.06 7.74 -8.24
CA LEU A 150 -1.75 7.96 -8.85
C LEU A 150 -1.80 9.13 -9.83
N GLU A 151 -2.84 9.21 -10.66
CA GLU A 151 -3.07 10.35 -11.55
C GLU A 151 -3.16 11.68 -10.78
N LEU A 152 -3.93 11.72 -9.68
CA LEU A 152 -4.02 12.91 -8.82
C LEU A 152 -2.68 13.26 -8.16
N ILE A 153 -1.90 12.27 -7.73
CA ILE A 153 -0.55 12.47 -7.16
C ILE A 153 0.39 13.01 -8.23
N ALA A 154 0.31 12.52 -9.47
CA ALA A 154 1.13 12.99 -10.57
C ALA A 154 0.80 14.45 -10.93
N GLU A 155 -0.49 14.81 -10.97
CA GLU A 155 -0.94 16.20 -11.17
C GLU A 155 -0.50 17.11 -10.02
N ALA A 156 -0.64 16.67 -8.78
CA ALA A 156 -0.20 17.43 -7.61
C ALA A 156 1.32 17.61 -7.59
N SER A 157 2.08 16.59 -7.99
CA SER A 157 3.54 16.64 -8.13
C SER A 157 3.95 17.63 -9.23
N PHE A 158 3.25 17.62 -10.36
CA PHE A 158 3.46 18.58 -11.44
C PHE A 158 3.10 20.02 -11.03
N PHE A 159 2.02 20.18 -10.25
CA PHE A 159 1.64 21.46 -9.66
C PHE A 159 2.74 22.01 -8.75
N LEU A 160 3.28 21.18 -7.85
CA LEU A 160 4.38 21.57 -6.97
C LEU A 160 5.63 21.92 -7.77
N TYR A 161 5.99 21.10 -8.76
CA TYR A 161 7.14 21.35 -9.63
C TYR A 161 7.03 22.67 -10.40
N THR A 162 5.82 23.04 -10.84
CA THR A 162 5.59 24.25 -11.63
C THR A 162 5.54 25.52 -10.78
N ASN A 163 4.96 25.44 -9.57
CA ASN A 163 4.68 26.62 -8.74
C ASN A 163 5.69 26.84 -7.61
N VAL A 164 6.55 25.87 -7.29
CA VAL A 164 7.60 26.02 -6.27
C VAL A 164 8.93 26.31 -6.95
N PRO A 165 9.35 27.59 -7.06
CA PRO A 165 10.63 27.92 -7.65
C PRO A 165 11.77 27.43 -6.74
N VAL A 166 12.84 26.97 -7.36
CA VAL A 166 14.07 26.60 -6.66
C VAL A 166 14.96 27.85 -6.56
N VAL A 167 15.07 28.38 -5.34
CA VAL A 167 15.76 29.64 -5.04
C VAL A 167 16.94 29.36 -4.12
N SER A 168 18.03 30.13 -4.25
CA SER A 168 19.17 29.99 -3.34
C SER A 168 18.76 30.24 -1.88
N VAL A 169 19.32 29.47 -0.94
CA VAL A 169 19.03 29.58 0.51
C VAL A 169 19.12 31.03 1.00
N LYS A 170 20.12 31.78 0.56
CA LYS A 170 20.29 33.22 0.86
C LYS A 170 19.04 34.07 0.58
N SER A 171 18.37 33.83 -0.54
CA SER A 171 17.26 34.64 -1.03
C SER A 171 15.89 33.99 -0.78
N ASN A 172 15.82 32.85 -0.09
CA ASN A 172 14.58 32.12 0.10
C ASN A 172 13.70 32.74 1.21
N PRO A 173 12.57 33.38 0.90
CA PRO A 173 11.69 34.00 1.89
C PRO A 173 11.03 32.99 2.83
N SER A 174 11.01 31.70 2.48
CA SER A 174 10.49 30.63 3.35
C SER A 174 11.34 30.40 4.60
N ILE A 175 12.61 30.82 4.58
CA ILE A 175 13.48 30.74 5.75
C ILE A 175 13.21 31.95 6.64
N HIS A 176 12.53 31.70 7.75
CA HIS A 176 12.19 32.71 8.73
C HIS A 176 13.43 33.46 9.24
N GLN A 177 13.28 34.77 9.46
CA GLN A 177 14.38 35.67 9.82
C GLN A 177 15.16 35.22 11.06
N VAL A 178 14.47 34.64 12.05
CA VAL A 178 15.08 34.05 13.26
C VAL A 178 16.17 33.01 12.94
N PHE A 179 16.02 32.19 11.88
CA PHE A 179 17.06 31.22 11.52
C PHE A 179 18.27 31.87 10.85
N ARG A 180 18.05 32.96 10.12
CA ARG A 180 19.12 33.75 9.50
C ARG A 180 19.95 34.47 10.57
N ASP A 181 19.26 35.06 11.55
CA ASP A 181 19.91 35.79 12.64
C ASP A 181 20.75 34.88 13.56
N ASN A 182 20.38 33.59 13.68
CA ASN A 182 21.07 32.63 14.54
C ASN A 182 22.14 31.78 13.82
N ILE A 183 22.08 31.66 12.50
CA ILE A 183 22.98 30.78 11.73
C ILE A 183 23.60 31.56 10.56
N PRO A 184 24.81 32.14 10.74
CA PRO A 184 25.48 32.98 9.73
C PRO A 184 25.77 32.28 8.40
N ILE A 185 25.82 30.94 8.41
CA ILE A 185 26.08 30.13 7.23
C ILE A 185 24.96 30.27 6.20
N LEU A 186 23.70 30.47 6.64
CA LEU A 186 22.54 30.57 5.73
C LEU A 186 22.62 31.78 4.80
N ASP A 187 23.18 32.90 5.26
CA ASP A 187 23.30 34.13 4.44
C ASP A 187 24.39 34.02 3.37
N SER A 188 25.35 33.11 3.56
CA SER A 188 26.42 32.79 2.60
C SER A 188 26.11 31.59 1.71
N CYS A 189 25.08 30.82 2.05
CA CYS A 189 24.78 29.54 1.41
C CYS A 189 24.06 29.75 0.07
N SER A 190 24.67 29.26 -1.01
CA SER A 190 24.09 29.29 -2.37
C SER A 190 23.42 27.98 -2.77
N LEU A 191 23.19 27.05 -1.83
CA LEU A 191 22.50 25.80 -2.14
C LEU A 191 21.09 26.08 -2.67
N PRO A 192 20.63 25.35 -3.69
CA PRO A 192 19.26 25.42 -4.16
C PRO A 192 18.31 24.92 -3.06
N SER A 193 17.25 25.67 -2.80
CA SER A 193 16.20 25.31 -1.84
C SER A 193 14.82 25.65 -2.42
N PRO A 194 13.79 24.83 -2.19
CA PRO A 194 12.45 25.14 -2.63
C PRO A 194 11.90 26.35 -1.86
N ASP A 195 11.32 27.32 -2.57
CA ASP A 195 10.60 28.42 -1.96
C ASP A 195 9.11 28.11 -1.81
N VAL A 196 8.74 27.65 -0.61
CA VAL A 196 7.36 27.29 -0.22
C VAL A 196 6.47 28.54 -0.13
N SER A 197 7.03 29.74 0.03
CA SER A 197 6.25 30.98 0.15
C SER A 197 5.46 31.27 -1.12
N ALA A 198 5.97 30.85 -2.29
CA ALA A 198 5.29 30.97 -3.57
C ALA A 198 3.92 30.25 -3.60
N LEU A 199 3.73 29.21 -2.77
CA LEU A 199 2.44 28.50 -2.68
C LEU A 199 1.31 29.37 -2.08
N PHE A 200 1.66 30.42 -1.34
CA PHE A 200 0.69 31.34 -0.74
C PHE A 200 0.36 32.54 -1.62
N GLU A 201 0.95 32.63 -2.82
CA GLU A 201 0.54 33.64 -3.80
C GLU A 201 -0.90 33.39 -4.25
N PHE A 202 -1.66 34.47 -4.42
CA PHE A 202 -3.09 34.38 -4.76
C PHE A 202 -3.34 33.63 -6.08
N SER A 203 -2.46 33.79 -7.07
CA SER A 203 -2.51 33.08 -8.36
C SER A 203 -2.34 31.57 -8.20
N VAL A 204 -1.39 31.15 -7.36
CA VAL A 204 -1.09 29.74 -7.09
C VAL A 204 -2.21 29.11 -6.27
N LEU A 205 -2.69 29.81 -5.24
CA LEU A 205 -3.81 29.36 -4.41
C LEU A 205 -5.12 29.26 -5.21
N SER A 206 -5.36 30.22 -6.11
CA SER A 206 -6.47 30.19 -7.06
C SER A 206 -6.37 29.00 -8.00
N THR A 207 -5.19 28.75 -8.59
CA THR A 207 -4.96 27.59 -9.45
C THR A 207 -5.19 26.28 -8.69
N PHE A 208 -4.67 26.17 -7.47
CA PHE A 208 -4.87 25.00 -6.61
C PHE A 208 -6.36 24.79 -6.28
N GLY A 209 -7.07 25.85 -5.90
CA GLY A 209 -8.51 25.79 -5.61
C GLY A 209 -9.31 25.32 -6.83
N ASN A 210 -9.02 25.85 -8.01
CA ASN A 210 -9.64 25.39 -9.25
C ASN A 210 -9.27 23.94 -9.59
N TRP A 211 -8.03 23.52 -9.38
CA TRP A 211 -7.63 22.12 -9.55
C TRP A 211 -8.42 21.20 -8.63
N VAL A 212 -8.53 21.51 -7.32
CA VAL A 212 -9.33 20.71 -6.38
C VAL A 212 -10.79 20.65 -6.83
N ILE A 213 -11.37 21.77 -7.27
CA ILE A 213 -12.78 21.81 -7.70
C ILE A 213 -12.99 20.96 -8.96
N TYR A 214 -12.19 21.17 -10.01
CA TYR A 214 -12.44 20.56 -11.32
C TYR A 214 -11.84 19.17 -11.48
N ALA A 215 -10.73 18.85 -10.83
CA ALA A 215 -10.07 17.55 -10.91
C ALA A 215 -10.57 16.55 -9.84
N VAL A 216 -11.10 17.04 -8.71
CA VAL A 216 -11.53 16.18 -7.59
C VAL A 216 -13.01 16.32 -7.28
N VAL A 217 -13.48 17.53 -6.90
CA VAL A 217 -14.84 17.72 -6.36
C VAL A 217 -15.92 17.47 -7.41
N VAL A 218 -15.81 18.07 -8.59
CA VAL A 218 -16.80 17.90 -9.67
C VAL A 218 -16.89 16.44 -10.13
N PRO A 219 -15.77 15.74 -10.44
CA PRO A 219 -15.81 14.31 -10.74
C PRO A 219 -16.38 13.46 -9.60
N LEU A 220 -16.04 13.75 -8.34
CA LEU A 220 -16.61 13.06 -7.18
C LEU A 220 -18.13 13.21 -7.11
N ILE A 221 -18.64 14.44 -7.26
CA ILE A 221 -20.09 14.70 -7.25
C ILE A 221 -20.76 13.92 -8.38
N ILE A 222 -20.21 13.96 -9.60
CA ILE A 222 -20.78 13.25 -10.75
C ILE A 222 -20.79 11.74 -10.48
N SER A 223 -19.67 11.17 -10.02
CA SER A 223 -19.55 9.74 -9.70
C SER A 223 -20.40 9.30 -8.50
N PHE A 224 -20.75 10.20 -7.59
CA PHE A 224 -21.64 9.89 -6.48
C PHE A 224 -23.09 9.74 -6.94
N TYR A 225 -23.55 10.61 -7.85
CA TYR A 225 -24.92 10.58 -8.36
C TYR A 225 -25.11 9.61 -9.52
N VAL A 226 -24.12 9.50 -10.41
CA VAL A 226 -24.14 8.63 -11.58
C VAL A 226 -23.24 7.44 -11.29
N ASN A 227 -23.85 6.29 -11.00
CA ASN A 227 -23.15 5.04 -10.75
C ASN A 227 -23.58 4.00 -11.78
N PHE A 228 -22.62 3.48 -12.54
CA PHE A 228 -22.82 2.38 -13.48
C PHE A 228 -22.20 1.08 -12.94
N SER A 229 -21.06 1.16 -12.24
CA SER A 229 -20.41 0.01 -11.62
C SER A 229 -20.96 -0.22 -10.22
N ARG A 230 -22.13 -0.87 -10.10
CA ARG A 230 -22.49 -1.51 -8.84
C ARG A 230 -21.72 -2.82 -8.78
N ARG A 231 -20.59 -2.87 -8.08
CA ARG A 231 -20.09 -4.15 -7.57
C ARG A 231 -21.12 -4.65 -6.59
N VAL A 232 -21.92 -5.61 -7.04
CA VAL A 232 -22.92 -6.30 -6.23
C VAL A 232 -22.20 -7.54 -5.72
N VAL A 233 -21.80 -7.53 -4.45
CA VAL A 233 -21.45 -8.80 -3.80
C VAL A 233 -22.78 -9.47 -3.50
N VAL A 234 -23.11 -10.54 -4.20
CA VAL A 234 -24.23 -11.39 -3.82
C VAL A 234 -23.68 -12.34 -2.78
N ILE A 235 -23.97 -12.08 -1.51
CA ILE A 235 -23.79 -13.10 -0.47
C ILE A 235 -25.04 -13.96 -0.56
N SER A 236 -24.91 -15.14 -1.16
CA SER A 236 -25.90 -16.20 -1.04
C SER A 236 -25.56 -16.98 0.22
N ASP A 237 -26.40 -16.91 1.25
CA ASP A 237 -26.32 -17.85 2.35
C ASP A 237 -26.70 -19.23 1.78
N GLU A 238 -25.72 -20.13 1.62
CA GLU A 238 -25.94 -21.49 1.09
C GLU A 238 -26.83 -22.36 2.02
N ASP A 239 -27.12 -21.88 3.23
CA ASP A 239 -27.83 -22.64 4.27
C ASP A 239 -29.34 -22.39 4.37
N ASP A 240 -29.89 -21.36 3.70
CA ASP A 240 -31.33 -21.05 3.76
C ASP A 240 -32.01 -21.22 2.38
N GLU A 241 -32.61 -22.39 2.16
CA GLU A 241 -33.40 -22.74 0.94
C GLU A 241 -34.67 -21.88 0.74
N GLU A 242 -34.97 -20.95 1.64
CA GLU A 242 -36.17 -20.10 1.59
C GLU A 242 -35.79 -18.62 1.73
N GLU A 243 -35.70 -17.95 0.57
CA GLU A 243 -35.42 -16.52 0.34
C GLU A 243 -33.94 -16.16 0.17
N ASP A 244 -33.49 -16.09 -1.08
CA ASP A 244 -32.22 -15.44 -1.49
C ASP A 244 -32.19 -13.97 -1.02
N ILE A 245 -31.77 -13.70 0.22
CA ILE A 245 -31.55 -12.33 0.69
C ILE A 245 -30.22 -11.83 0.12
N SER A 246 -30.24 -11.48 -1.16
CA SER A 246 -29.09 -10.86 -1.83
C SER A 246 -28.79 -9.47 -1.23
N PHE A 247 -27.82 -9.40 -0.32
CA PHE A 247 -27.37 -8.12 0.23
C PHE A 247 -26.46 -7.40 -0.76
N VAL A 248 -27.00 -6.39 -1.45
CA VAL A 248 -26.21 -5.54 -2.36
C VAL A 248 -25.31 -4.60 -1.56
N VAL A 249 -24.10 -5.03 -1.22
CA VAL A 249 -23.11 -4.19 -0.53
C VAL A 249 -22.30 -3.37 -1.55
N ARG A 250 -22.34 -2.03 -1.41
CA ARG A 250 -21.47 -1.13 -2.17
C ARG A 250 -20.06 -1.17 -1.60
N LEU A 251 -19.09 -1.64 -2.39
CA LEU A 251 -17.67 -1.61 -2.02
C LEU A 251 -17.13 -0.17 -1.84
N TYR A 252 -17.65 0.79 -2.63
CA TYR A 252 -17.22 2.18 -2.61
C TYR A 252 -18.41 3.15 -2.55
N ARG A 253 -18.20 4.31 -1.90
CA ARG A 253 -19.20 5.39 -1.82
C ARG A 253 -19.44 6.12 -3.15
N TYR A 254 -18.48 6.02 -4.08
CA TYR A 254 -18.51 6.62 -5.41
C TYR A 254 -18.04 5.61 -6.45
N ASP A 255 -18.45 5.79 -7.71
CA ASP A 255 -18.03 4.95 -8.84
C ASP A 255 -16.65 5.39 -9.39
N PRO A 256 -15.59 4.55 -9.28
CA PRO A 256 -14.25 4.91 -9.73
C PRO A 256 -14.13 5.08 -11.25
N PHE A 257 -14.96 4.36 -12.02
CA PHE A 257 -14.98 4.46 -13.48
C PHE A 257 -15.61 5.78 -13.92
N ILE A 258 -16.75 6.15 -13.32
CA ILE A 258 -17.41 7.43 -13.63
C ILE A 258 -16.58 8.61 -13.13
N PHE A 259 -15.85 8.44 -12.03
CA PHE A 259 -14.88 9.44 -11.60
C PHE A 259 -13.83 9.71 -12.70
N ALA A 260 -13.19 8.67 -13.23
CA ALA A 260 -12.19 8.79 -14.29
C ALA A 260 -12.78 9.44 -15.56
N LEU A 261 -13.96 8.96 -16.00
CA LEU A 261 -14.63 9.47 -17.20
C LEU A 261 -15.02 10.95 -17.06
N SER A 262 -15.65 11.30 -15.93
CA SER A 262 -16.08 12.68 -15.68
C SER A 262 -14.87 13.63 -15.58
N LYS A 263 -13.77 13.20 -14.96
CA LYS A 263 -12.52 13.96 -14.92
C LYS A 263 -11.97 14.23 -16.32
N VAL A 264 -11.90 13.22 -17.19
CA VAL A 264 -11.47 13.39 -18.59
C VAL A 264 -12.36 14.37 -19.34
N LEU A 265 -13.68 14.26 -19.19
CA LEU A 265 -14.63 15.15 -19.85
C LEU A 265 -14.50 16.61 -19.36
N VAL A 266 -14.37 16.81 -18.05
CA VAL A 266 -14.16 18.13 -17.46
C VAL A 266 -12.83 18.72 -17.94
N TYR A 267 -11.75 17.94 -17.93
CA TYR A 267 -10.45 18.38 -18.40
C TYR A 267 -10.48 18.74 -19.89
N TYR A 268 -11.07 17.89 -20.73
CA TYR A 268 -11.22 18.16 -22.16
C TYR A 268 -12.02 19.43 -22.43
N PHE A 269 -13.11 19.64 -21.67
CA PHE A 269 -13.91 20.85 -21.76
C PHE A 269 -13.10 22.10 -21.42
N ILE A 270 -12.32 22.09 -20.35
CA ILE A 270 -11.52 23.25 -19.92
C ILE A 270 -10.34 23.49 -20.87
N LEU A 271 -9.73 22.43 -21.43
CA LEU A 271 -8.66 22.59 -22.42
C LEU A 271 -9.19 23.23 -23.71
N LYS A 272 -10.39 22.88 -24.16
CA LYS A 272 -10.98 23.42 -25.40
C LYS A 272 -11.65 24.79 -25.22
N ASN A 273 -12.33 25.00 -24.10
CA ASN A 273 -13.14 26.19 -23.85
C ASN A 273 -12.51 27.15 -22.83
N GLY A 274 -11.33 26.85 -22.31
CA GLY A 274 -10.69 27.66 -21.26
C GLY A 274 -10.26 29.05 -21.68
N ALA A 275 -10.14 29.27 -23.00
CA ALA A 275 -9.87 30.58 -23.58
C ALA A 275 -11.13 31.44 -23.79
N LEU A 276 -12.27 31.14 -23.16
CA LEU A 276 -13.51 31.93 -23.28
C LEU A 276 -13.27 33.38 -22.81
N SER A 277 -12.97 34.24 -23.77
CA SER A 277 -12.36 35.57 -23.60
C SER A 277 -13.36 36.72 -23.74
N SER A 278 -14.65 36.51 -23.46
CA SER A 278 -15.62 37.61 -23.43
C SER A 278 -15.94 38.01 -21.99
N LEU A 279 -15.14 38.92 -21.42
CA LEU A 279 -15.51 39.60 -20.19
C LEU A 279 -16.67 40.54 -20.52
N GLU A 280 -17.82 40.29 -19.91
CA GLU A 280 -19.01 41.12 -20.11
C GLU A 280 -18.89 42.39 -19.26
N SER A 281 -19.02 43.57 -19.89
CA SER A 281 -18.83 44.85 -19.20
C SER A 281 -20.03 45.31 -18.35
N TYR A 282 -21.01 44.44 -18.10
CA TYR A 282 -22.25 44.78 -17.40
C TYR A 282 -22.09 44.73 -15.87
N SER A 283 -22.80 45.62 -15.16
CA SER A 283 -22.62 45.88 -13.72
C SER A 283 -23.44 44.99 -12.77
N ASN A 284 -24.25 44.04 -13.26
CA ASN A 284 -25.05 43.20 -12.37
C ASN A 284 -24.18 42.19 -11.62
N PHE A 285 -24.59 41.83 -10.39
CA PHE A 285 -23.92 40.82 -9.56
C PHE A 285 -23.71 39.48 -10.29
N PHE A 286 -24.67 39.04 -11.11
CA PHE A 286 -24.53 37.83 -11.92
C PHE A 286 -23.43 37.92 -12.98
N HIS A 287 -23.24 39.09 -13.62
CA HIS A 287 -22.15 39.30 -14.58
C HIS A 287 -20.81 39.37 -13.86
N PHE A 288 -20.75 39.95 -12.66
CA PHE A 288 -19.55 39.90 -11.82
C PHE A 288 -19.17 38.46 -11.48
N LEU A 289 -20.12 37.62 -11.03
CA LEU A 289 -19.86 36.22 -10.71
C LEU A 289 -19.43 35.43 -11.96
N LYS A 290 -20.08 35.64 -13.10
CA LYS A 290 -19.71 35.03 -14.38
C LYS A 290 -18.30 35.42 -14.82
N ASN A 291 -17.96 36.71 -14.75
CA ASN A 291 -16.63 37.20 -15.08
C ASN A 291 -15.58 36.66 -14.11
N HIS A 292 -15.90 36.58 -12.82
CA HIS A 292 -15.02 35.97 -11.83
C HIS A 292 -14.76 34.49 -12.17
N ALA A 293 -15.81 33.72 -12.44
CA ALA A 293 -15.67 32.33 -12.87
C ALA A 293 -14.84 32.19 -14.16
N ALA A 294 -15.05 33.07 -15.15
CA ALA A 294 -14.27 33.08 -16.39
C ALA A 294 -12.78 33.39 -16.15
N ILE A 295 -12.46 34.33 -15.25
CA ILE A 295 -11.07 34.65 -14.87
C ILE A 295 -10.42 33.46 -14.17
N GLN A 296 -11.12 32.84 -13.20
CA GLN A 296 -10.63 31.65 -12.49
C GLN A 296 -10.38 30.49 -13.45
N LEU A 297 -11.29 30.28 -14.41
CA LEU A 297 -11.17 29.25 -15.43
C LEU A 297 -10.01 29.55 -16.38
N GLY A 298 -9.74 30.83 -16.70
CA GLY A 298 -8.58 31.26 -17.47
C GLY A 298 -7.24 31.02 -16.75
N LEU A 299 -7.17 31.29 -15.44
CA LEU A 299 -5.99 30.98 -14.61
C LEU A 299 -5.73 29.47 -14.58
N TYR A 300 -6.78 28.67 -14.39
CA TYR A 300 -6.67 27.22 -14.41
C TYR A 300 -6.32 26.65 -15.79
N HIS A 301 -6.84 27.26 -16.86
CA HIS A 301 -6.49 26.89 -18.24
C HIS A 301 -4.99 27.07 -18.49
N HIS A 302 -4.36 28.13 -17.97
CA HIS A 302 -2.92 28.33 -18.10
C HIS A 302 -2.13 27.16 -17.46
N PHE A 303 -2.55 26.70 -16.28
CA PHE A 303 -1.95 25.53 -15.64
C PHE A 303 -2.16 24.24 -16.45
N ILE A 304 -3.38 23.99 -16.93
CA ILE A 304 -3.72 22.84 -17.79
C ILE A 304 -2.89 22.84 -19.08
N THR A 305 -2.64 24.00 -19.70
CA THR A 305 -1.78 24.05 -20.89
C THR A 305 -0.35 23.57 -20.61
N GLY A 306 0.14 23.71 -19.37
CA GLY A 306 1.42 23.13 -18.94
C GLY A 306 1.40 21.60 -18.82
N LEU A 307 0.28 21.02 -18.38
CA LEU A 307 0.05 19.56 -18.35
C LEU A 307 -0.16 18.96 -19.75
N GLY A 308 -0.62 19.76 -20.71
CA GLY A 308 -0.86 19.33 -22.08
C GLY A 308 -1.93 18.24 -22.17
N ASN A 309 -1.65 17.17 -22.90
CA ASN A 309 -2.60 16.05 -23.09
C ASN A 309 -2.45 14.94 -22.04
N PHE A 310 -1.54 15.07 -21.08
CA PHE A 310 -1.21 14.01 -20.12
C PHE A 310 -2.44 13.52 -19.32
N PRO A 311 -3.28 14.40 -18.72
CA PRO A 311 -4.47 13.96 -17.99
C PRO A 311 -5.53 13.29 -18.87
N ILE A 312 -5.60 13.65 -20.17
CA ILE A 312 -6.51 13.00 -21.11
C ILE A 312 -6.05 11.57 -21.41
N VAL A 313 -4.76 11.39 -21.70
CA VAL A 313 -4.21 10.07 -22.08
C VAL A 313 -4.31 9.09 -20.91
N ILE A 314 -3.88 9.51 -19.72
CA ILE A 314 -3.94 8.66 -18.53
C ILE A 314 -5.38 8.44 -18.08
N GLY A 315 -6.20 9.49 -18.06
CA GLY A 315 -7.61 9.34 -17.70
C GLY A 315 -8.35 8.40 -18.66
N LEU A 316 -8.09 8.45 -19.98
CA LEU A 316 -8.66 7.48 -20.93
C LEU A 316 -8.13 6.06 -20.72
N ALA A 317 -6.86 5.90 -20.38
CA ALA A 317 -6.31 4.58 -20.01
C ALA A 317 -7.01 4.03 -18.75
N ASN A 318 -7.24 4.87 -17.74
CA ASN A 318 -7.96 4.51 -16.52
C ASN A 318 -9.41 4.12 -16.81
N VAL A 319 -10.09 4.84 -17.71
CA VAL A 319 -11.43 4.50 -18.20
C VAL A 319 -11.44 3.15 -18.92
N ALA A 320 -10.44 2.88 -19.78
CA ALA A 320 -10.33 1.62 -20.51
C ALA A 320 -10.07 0.42 -19.57
N ILE A 321 -9.17 0.59 -18.59
CA ILE A 321 -8.91 -0.42 -17.56
C ILE A 321 -10.16 -0.64 -16.70
N GLY A 322 -10.88 0.44 -16.36
CA GLY A 322 -12.15 0.34 -15.64
C GLY A 322 -13.22 -0.42 -16.41
N LEU A 323 -13.34 -0.21 -17.72
CA LEU A 323 -14.22 -1.01 -18.58
C LEU A 323 -13.79 -2.47 -18.61
N TYR A 324 -12.49 -2.75 -18.80
CA TYR A 324 -11.97 -4.11 -18.81
C TYR A 324 -12.29 -4.85 -17.51
N SER A 325 -12.04 -4.22 -16.35
CA SER A 325 -12.34 -4.80 -15.05
C SER A 325 -13.83 -5.07 -14.82
N GLN A 326 -14.72 -4.36 -15.51
CA GLN A 326 -16.16 -4.64 -15.44
C GLN A 326 -16.55 -5.86 -16.26
N PHE A 327 -15.81 -6.18 -17.33
CA PHE A 327 -16.09 -7.34 -18.19
C PHE A 327 -15.38 -8.62 -17.73
N GLU A 328 -14.31 -8.52 -16.94
CA GLU A 328 -13.62 -9.69 -16.37
C GLU A 328 -14.45 -10.38 -15.27
N ASP A 329 -15.32 -9.62 -14.58
CA ASP A 329 -16.21 -10.11 -13.53
C ASP A 329 -17.52 -10.76 -14.08
N PHE A 330 -17.76 -10.79 -15.41
CA PHE A 330 -18.94 -11.40 -16.07
C PHE A 330 -18.59 -12.63 -16.92
#